data_AF-A0A8S3T7K5-F1
#
_entry.id   AF-A0A8S3T7K5-F1
#
_cell.length_a   1.000
_cell.length_b   1.000
_cell.length_c   1.000
_cell.angle_alpha   90.00
_cell.angle_beta   90.00
_cell.angle_gamma   90.00
#
_symmetry.space_group_name_H-M   'P 1'
#
loop_
_entity.id
_entity.type
_entity.pdbx_description
1 polymer ?
#
loop_
_entity_poly.entity_id
_entity_poly.type
_entity_poly.pdbx_seq_one_letter_code
_entity_poly.pdbx_strand_id
1 'polypeptide(L)'
;MATWSMNQYFQTLDDALQERDGLKTAELLSFQHPHIQNPRLQVEHPESQVQRVFDSPFDEMIAAHLRCCWAVSNHDFIEAYGCQSVVAQAFNKIFQSQKDENWSLPIMFNIFIDLRLFANSGDIQAVHKGKGKMGDRLEKAADLIMGCFRVCASDNRASVEDSKKWGMLNLVNQLFKIYFKINKLHLCKPLVRAIDSLPMKNRFSLSQQVTFKYYVGRKAMFDSDYKAAEEYLTFAFERCHKRSMKNKRMSLIYLLPVKMLLGKMPKPQVLQKYDLMQFADVARSVSTGNLLKLNEALQRNETFFIKCGIYLILEKLKIITYRNLFKKV
;
A
#
# COMPACT_ATOMS: atom_id res chain seq x y z
N MET A 1 -4.65 21.99 -21.74
CA MET A 1 -3.69 20.87 -21.58
C MET A 1 -2.32 21.41 -21.93
N ALA A 2 -1.35 21.37 -21.01
CA ALA A 2 -0.03 21.92 -21.28
C ALA A 2 0.66 21.11 -22.38
N THR A 3 0.74 21.67 -23.58
CA THR A 3 1.40 21.06 -24.74
C THR A 3 2.90 21.27 -24.62
N TRP A 4 3.55 20.55 -23.70
CA TRP A 4 5.01 20.58 -23.62
C TRP A 4 5.62 19.97 -24.87
N SER A 5 6.66 20.60 -25.40
CA SER A 5 7.56 19.93 -26.34
C SER A 5 8.43 18.93 -25.56
N MET A 6 8.95 17.92 -26.26
CA MET A 6 9.86 16.95 -25.65
C MET A 6 11.12 17.63 -25.10
N ASN A 7 11.69 18.59 -25.85
CA ASN A 7 12.86 19.34 -25.39
C ASN A 7 12.56 20.19 -24.14
N GLN A 8 11.37 20.80 -24.06
CA GLN A 8 10.95 21.53 -22.85
C GLN A 8 10.84 20.60 -21.64
N TYR A 9 10.26 19.40 -21.84
CA TYR A 9 10.17 18.40 -20.78
C TYR A 9 11.55 17.95 -20.31
N PHE A 10 12.46 17.64 -21.24
CA PHE A 10 13.83 17.25 -20.91
C PHE A 10 14.61 18.35 -20.21
N GLN A 11 14.54 19.59 -20.69
CA GLN A 11 15.20 20.71 -20.03
C GLN A 11 14.67 20.93 -18.62
N THR A 12 13.34 20.92 -18.43
CA THR A 12 12.74 21.12 -17.10
C THR A 12 13.10 20.00 -16.13
N LEU A 13 13.24 18.77 -16.64
CA LEU A 13 13.64 17.61 -15.85
C LEU A 13 15.13 17.64 -15.51
N ASP A 14 15.99 18.01 -16.45
CA ASP A 14 17.43 18.17 -16.25
C ASP A 14 17.72 19.27 -15.22
N ASP A 15 17.08 20.44 -15.37
CA ASP A 15 17.16 21.53 -14.39
C ASP A 15 16.77 21.04 -12.99
N ALA A 16 15.66 20.29 -12.87
CA ALA A 16 15.20 19.75 -11.59
C ALA A 16 16.17 18.72 -10.98
N LEU A 17 16.84 17.91 -11.81
CA LEU A 17 17.85 16.94 -11.38
C LEU A 17 19.14 17.65 -10.92
N GLN A 18 19.59 18.68 -11.65
CA GLN A 18 20.76 19.48 -11.30
C GLN A 18 20.55 20.28 -10.01
N GLU A 19 19.36 20.88 -9.84
CA GLU A 19 18.96 21.60 -8.62
C GLU A 19 18.65 20.67 -7.44
N ARG A 20 18.61 19.34 -7.67
CA ARG A 20 18.21 18.32 -6.67
C ARG A 20 16.80 18.57 -6.12
N ASP A 21 15.91 19.11 -6.93
CA ASP A 21 14.49 19.30 -6.59
C ASP A 21 13.74 17.97 -6.72
N GLY A 22 13.68 17.25 -5.60
CA GLY A 22 12.98 15.97 -5.50
C GLY A 22 11.48 16.05 -5.78
N LEU A 23 10.81 17.16 -5.44
CA LEU A 23 9.37 17.30 -5.60
C LEU A 23 9.02 17.48 -7.07
N LYS A 24 9.69 18.43 -7.73
CA LYS A 24 9.50 18.69 -9.16
C LYS A 24 9.89 17.48 -10.01
N THR A 25 11.02 16.83 -9.70
CA THR A 25 11.42 15.59 -10.39
C THR A 25 10.39 14.48 -10.18
N ALA A 26 9.85 14.33 -8.97
CA ALA A 26 8.82 13.34 -8.69
C ALA A 26 7.52 13.60 -9.43
N GLU A 27 7.12 14.87 -9.63
CA GLU A 27 5.95 15.24 -10.44
C GLU A 27 6.16 14.92 -11.92
N LEU A 28 7.34 15.24 -12.46
CA LEU A 28 7.70 14.99 -13.86
C LEU A 28 7.82 13.50 -14.18
N LEU A 29 8.07 12.65 -13.19
CA LEU A 29 8.14 11.19 -13.32
C LEU A 29 6.89 10.47 -12.77
N SER A 30 5.86 11.21 -12.32
CA SER A 30 4.65 10.62 -11.75
C SER A 30 3.63 10.24 -12.81
N PHE A 31 3.00 9.07 -12.65
CA PHE A 31 1.81 8.71 -13.43
C PHE A 31 0.51 9.42 -13.00
N GLN A 32 0.60 10.46 -12.17
CA GLN A 32 -0.53 11.34 -11.81
C GLN A 32 -0.46 12.72 -12.49
N HIS A 33 0.66 13.07 -13.10
CA HIS A 33 0.87 14.40 -13.69
C HIS A 33 0.26 14.48 -15.11
N PRO A 34 -0.26 15.64 -15.55
CA PRO A 34 -0.88 15.82 -16.87
C PRO A 34 0.01 15.47 -18.08
N HIS A 35 1.33 15.37 -17.89
CA HIS A 35 2.30 15.12 -18.98
C HIS A 35 2.08 13.76 -19.65
N ILE A 36 1.53 12.77 -18.95
CA ILE A 36 1.29 11.41 -19.46
C ILE A 36 0.31 11.42 -20.62
N GLN A 37 -0.62 12.40 -20.64
CA GLN A 37 -1.60 12.54 -21.70
C GLN A 37 -1.02 13.20 -22.97
N ASN A 38 0.22 13.69 -22.91
CA ASN A 38 0.86 14.33 -24.06
C ASN A 38 1.35 13.26 -25.06
N PRO A 39 0.79 13.19 -26.28
CA PRO A 39 1.20 12.21 -27.28
C PRO A 39 2.68 12.32 -27.67
N ARG A 40 3.28 13.51 -27.52
CA ARG A 40 4.71 13.74 -27.83
C ARG A 40 5.66 13.06 -26.85
N LEU A 41 5.19 12.71 -25.65
CA LEU A 41 5.97 12.02 -24.63
C LEU A 41 5.69 10.50 -24.62
N GLN A 42 4.74 10.03 -25.44
CA GLN A 42 4.38 8.62 -25.58
C GLN A 42 5.22 8.01 -26.70
N VAL A 43 6.49 7.75 -26.43
CA VAL A 43 7.45 7.24 -27.42
C VAL A 43 7.79 5.77 -27.15
N GLU A 44 7.71 4.94 -28.18
CA GLU A 44 8.00 3.50 -28.09
C GLU A 44 9.49 3.19 -27.88
N HIS A 45 10.36 3.94 -28.57
CA HIS A 45 11.82 3.78 -28.55
C HIS A 45 12.53 5.12 -28.20
N PRO A 46 12.43 5.58 -26.94
CA PRO A 46 12.95 6.89 -26.52
C PRO A 46 14.47 6.91 -26.27
N GLU A 47 15.16 5.76 -26.29
CA GLU A 47 16.53 5.58 -25.79
C GLU A 47 17.51 6.56 -26.43
N SER A 48 17.50 6.64 -27.77
CA SER A 48 18.43 7.50 -28.52
C SER A 48 18.22 9.00 -28.30
N GLN A 49 17.01 9.42 -27.93
CA GLN A 49 16.68 10.83 -27.68
C GLN A 49 17.07 11.23 -26.26
N VAL A 50 16.85 10.33 -25.30
CA VAL A 50 17.17 10.54 -23.88
C VAL A 50 18.68 10.48 -23.65
N GLN A 51 19.40 9.54 -24.27
CA GLN A 51 20.87 9.40 -24.15
C GLN A 51 21.66 10.60 -24.69
N ARG A 52 21.04 11.48 -25.49
CA ARG A 52 21.67 12.72 -25.95
C ARG A 52 21.65 13.82 -24.90
N VAL A 53 20.81 13.70 -23.88
CA VAL A 53 20.55 14.75 -22.89
C VAL A 53 20.93 14.30 -21.48
N PHE A 54 20.69 13.05 -21.12
CA PHE A 54 20.91 12.53 -19.77
C PHE A 54 22.02 11.48 -19.77
N ASP A 55 22.79 11.46 -18.68
CA ASP A 55 23.82 10.48 -18.42
C ASP A 55 23.28 9.24 -17.70
N SER A 56 24.02 8.14 -17.80
CA SER A 56 23.70 6.93 -17.06
C SER A 56 23.94 7.08 -15.56
N PRO A 57 23.03 6.60 -14.69
CA PRO A 57 21.84 5.76 -14.95
C PRO A 57 20.49 6.52 -15.08
N PHE A 58 20.48 7.86 -15.18
CA PHE A 58 19.24 8.63 -15.34
C PHE A 58 18.63 8.45 -16.73
N ASP A 59 19.47 8.25 -17.75
CA ASP A 59 19.06 7.94 -19.12
C ASP A 59 18.14 6.70 -19.20
N GLU A 60 18.54 5.60 -18.58
CA GLU A 60 17.81 4.33 -18.50
C GLU A 60 16.45 4.55 -17.83
N MET A 61 16.44 5.31 -16.73
CA MET A 61 15.23 5.59 -15.97
C MET A 61 14.22 6.42 -16.78
N ILE A 62 14.69 7.49 -17.44
CA ILE A 62 13.82 8.42 -18.18
C ILE A 62 13.31 7.78 -19.47
N ALA A 63 14.17 7.05 -20.19
CA ALA A 63 13.77 6.29 -21.36
C ALA A 63 12.68 5.26 -21.02
N ALA A 64 12.87 4.50 -19.94
CA ALA A 64 11.87 3.54 -19.49
C ALA A 64 10.55 4.22 -19.04
N HIS A 65 10.61 5.41 -18.45
CA HIS A 65 9.41 6.20 -18.10
C HIS A 65 8.61 6.63 -19.34
N LEU A 66 9.26 7.14 -20.38
CA LEU A 66 8.59 7.53 -21.63
C LEU A 66 7.98 6.33 -22.36
N ARG A 67 8.69 5.20 -22.41
CA ARG A 67 8.17 3.94 -22.95
C ARG A 67 6.98 3.42 -22.14
N CYS A 68 7.02 3.59 -20.82
CA CYS A 68 5.90 3.27 -19.94
C CYS A 68 4.67 4.17 -20.25
N CYS A 69 4.87 5.47 -20.48
CA CYS A 69 3.79 6.37 -20.94
C CYS A 69 3.15 5.90 -22.25
N TRP A 70 3.96 5.46 -23.22
CA TRP A 70 3.47 4.86 -24.48
C TRP A 70 2.67 3.58 -24.23
N ALA A 71 3.17 2.65 -23.42
CA ALA A 71 2.49 1.39 -23.11
C ALA A 71 1.14 1.62 -22.40
N VAL A 72 1.09 2.58 -21.47
CA VAL A 72 -0.15 3.00 -20.80
C VAL A 72 -1.16 3.58 -21.78
N SER A 73 -0.71 4.40 -22.73
CA SER A 73 -1.56 4.97 -23.79
C SER A 73 -2.20 3.87 -24.67
N ASN A 74 -1.45 2.80 -24.93
CA ASN A 74 -1.92 1.64 -25.69
C ASN A 74 -2.71 0.60 -24.85
N HIS A 75 -2.99 0.89 -23.57
CA HIS A 75 -3.61 -0.04 -22.63
C HIS A 75 -2.87 -1.39 -22.46
N ASP A 76 -1.55 -1.40 -22.67
CA ASP A 76 -0.70 -2.55 -22.37
C ASP A 76 -0.07 -2.40 -20.97
N PHE A 77 -0.77 -2.88 -19.95
CA PHE A 77 -0.31 -2.84 -18.57
C PHE A 77 0.75 -3.92 -18.26
N ILE A 78 0.91 -4.92 -19.13
CA ILE A 78 1.98 -5.91 -18.99
C ILE A 78 3.30 -5.26 -19.38
N GLU A 79 3.34 -4.56 -20.51
CA GLU A 79 4.51 -3.80 -20.95
C GLU A 79 4.78 -2.60 -20.04
N ALA A 80 3.73 -1.88 -19.60
CA ALA A 80 3.89 -0.78 -18.65
C ALA A 80 4.53 -1.24 -17.33
N TYR A 81 4.14 -2.41 -16.82
CA TYR A 81 4.81 -3.01 -15.66
C TYR A 81 6.29 -3.34 -15.95
N GLY A 82 6.59 -3.88 -17.14
CA GLY A 82 7.96 -4.15 -17.57
C GLY A 82 8.82 -2.89 -17.56
N CYS A 83 8.33 -1.83 -18.19
CA CYS A 83 8.99 -0.53 -18.24
C CYS A 83 9.18 0.08 -16.84
N GLN A 84 8.12 0.09 -16.01
CA GLN A 84 8.22 0.59 -14.64
C GLN A 84 9.17 -0.24 -13.76
N SER A 85 9.33 -1.53 -14.04
CA SER A 85 10.32 -2.37 -13.36
C SER A 85 11.75 -1.92 -13.67
N VAL A 86 12.02 -1.53 -14.92
CA VAL A 86 13.32 -0.94 -15.33
C VAL A 86 13.53 0.41 -14.63
N VAL A 87 12.51 1.29 -14.60
CA VAL A 87 12.55 2.56 -13.85
C VAL A 87 12.93 2.32 -12.38
N ALA A 88 12.29 1.36 -11.72
CA ALA A 88 12.56 1.03 -10.32
C ALA A 88 13.97 0.44 -10.10
N GLN A 89 14.48 -0.36 -11.04
CA GLN A 89 15.84 -0.89 -10.99
C GLN A 89 16.89 0.19 -11.17
N ALA A 90 16.74 1.07 -12.18
CA ALA A 90 17.61 2.20 -12.40
C ALA A 90 17.60 3.17 -11.20
N PHE A 91 16.41 3.49 -10.67
CA PHE A 91 16.27 4.30 -9.47
C PHE A 91 16.95 3.68 -8.26
N ASN A 92 16.84 2.37 -8.05
CA ASN A 92 17.55 1.70 -6.95
C ASN A 92 19.08 1.90 -7.03
N LYS A 93 19.66 1.86 -8.24
CA LYS A 93 21.09 2.12 -8.46
C LYS A 93 21.43 3.58 -8.11
N ILE A 94 20.66 4.54 -8.62
CA ILE A 94 20.79 5.99 -8.33
C ILE A 94 20.70 6.25 -6.83
N PHE A 95 19.65 5.71 -6.22
CA PHE A 95 19.37 5.92 -4.82
C PHE A 95 20.42 5.29 -3.91
N GLN A 96 21.08 4.21 -4.35
CA GLN A 96 22.21 3.62 -3.64
C GLN A 96 23.49 4.44 -3.77
N SER A 97 23.73 5.09 -4.91
CA SER A 97 24.96 5.88 -5.14
C SER A 97 24.96 7.22 -4.40
N GLN A 98 23.78 7.83 -4.21
CA GLN A 98 23.61 9.01 -3.37
C GLN A 98 24.02 8.68 -1.93
N LYS A 99 24.92 9.42 -1.30
CA LYS A 99 25.32 9.19 0.09
C LYS A 99 24.91 10.40 0.92
N ASP A 100 24.35 10.14 2.11
CA ASP A 100 23.98 11.20 3.06
C ASP A 100 23.04 12.27 2.46
N GLU A 101 22.19 11.86 1.52
CA GLU A 101 21.22 12.70 0.81
C GLU A 101 19.85 12.01 0.75
N ASN A 102 18.77 12.78 0.90
CA ASN A 102 17.40 12.28 0.83
C ASN A 102 16.44 13.05 -0.09
N TRP A 103 16.97 13.99 -0.88
CA TRP A 103 16.15 14.81 -1.77
C TRP A 103 15.33 13.95 -2.75
N SER A 104 15.81 12.76 -3.12
CA SER A 104 15.16 11.82 -4.04
C SER A 104 14.03 10.98 -3.40
N LEU A 105 13.73 11.15 -2.11
CA LEU A 105 12.63 10.45 -1.43
C LEU A 105 11.23 10.66 -2.07
N PRO A 106 10.85 11.86 -2.52
CA PRO A 106 9.57 12.04 -3.22
C PRO A 106 9.50 11.24 -4.52
N ILE A 107 10.62 11.14 -5.25
CA ILE A 107 10.74 10.36 -6.49
C ILE A 107 10.51 8.87 -6.18
N MET A 108 11.19 8.37 -5.14
CA MET A 108 11.01 7.01 -4.62
C MET A 108 9.54 6.72 -4.31
N PHE A 109 8.83 7.64 -3.64
CA PHE A 109 7.42 7.44 -3.31
C PHE A 109 6.55 7.21 -4.55
N ASN A 110 6.74 8.00 -5.61
CA ASN A 110 5.94 7.88 -6.83
C ASN A 110 6.28 6.60 -7.59
N ILE A 111 7.57 6.34 -7.83
CA ILE A 111 8.03 5.16 -8.60
C ILE A 111 7.47 3.86 -8.02
N PHE A 112 7.53 3.68 -6.70
CA PHE A 112 7.08 2.43 -6.07
C PHE A 112 5.57 2.35 -5.83
N ILE A 113 4.86 3.48 -5.82
CA ILE A 113 3.39 3.49 -5.90
C ILE A 113 2.96 3.01 -7.30
N ASP A 114 3.57 3.57 -8.34
CA ASP A 114 3.24 3.28 -9.74
C ASP A 114 3.62 1.85 -10.11
N LEU A 115 4.79 1.36 -9.66
CA LEU A 115 5.20 -0.04 -9.81
C LEU A 115 4.14 -1.00 -9.24
N ARG A 116 3.63 -0.74 -8.03
CA ARG A 116 2.58 -1.57 -7.41
C ARG A 116 1.27 -1.51 -8.21
N LEU A 117 0.90 -0.34 -8.72
CA LEU A 117 -0.33 -0.15 -9.50
C LEU A 117 -0.26 -0.86 -10.86
N PHE A 118 0.87 -0.77 -11.56
CA PHE A 118 1.06 -1.46 -12.83
C PHE A 118 1.24 -2.96 -12.64
N ALA A 119 1.94 -3.42 -11.61
CA ALA A 119 2.01 -4.85 -11.28
C ALA A 119 0.61 -5.44 -11.09
N ASN A 120 -0.25 -4.74 -10.34
CA ASN A 120 -1.62 -5.15 -10.14
C ASN A 120 -2.45 -5.17 -11.43
N SER A 121 -2.33 -4.13 -12.26
CA SER A 121 -3.10 -4.02 -13.50
C SER A 121 -2.62 -5.02 -14.55
N GLY A 122 -1.30 -5.24 -14.64
CA GLY A 122 -0.68 -6.24 -15.49
C GLY A 122 -1.05 -7.68 -15.09
N ASP A 123 -1.16 -7.98 -13.80
CA ASP A 123 -1.67 -9.29 -13.34
C ASP A 123 -3.14 -9.51 -13.76
N ILE A 124 -4.00 -8.50 -13.56
CA ILE A 124 -5.40 -8.55 -14.01
C ILE A 124 -5.47 -8.77 -15.53
N GLN A 125 -4.70 -8.00 -16.31
CA GLN A 125 -4.68 -8.13 -17.76
C GLN A 125 -4.13 -9.49 -18.23
N ALA A 126 -3.10 -10.02 -17.57
CA ALA A 126 -2.53 -11.32 -17.91
C ALA A 126 -3.50 -12.46 -17.64
N VAL A 127 -4.26 -12.40 -16.53
CA VAL A 127 -5.34 -13.35 -16.23
C VAL A 127 -6.43 -13.27 -17.30
N HIS A 128 -6.88 -12.07 -17.68
CA HIS A 128 -7.87 -11.90 -18.75
C HIS A 128 -7.40 -12.43 -20.11
N LYS A 129 -6.11 -12.31 -20.43
CA LYS A 129 -5.50 -12.86 -21.66
C LYS A 129 -5.17 -14.36 -21.55
N GLY A 130 -5.44 -15.01 -20.42
CA GLY A 130 -5.10 -16.42 -20.16
C GLY A 130 -3.59 -16.72 -20.08
N LYS A 131 -2.75 -15.68 -19.93
CA LYS A 131 -1.28 -15.75 -19.98
C LYS A 131 -0.61 -15.37 -18.65
N GLY A 132 -1.16 -15.79 -17.51
CA GLY A 132 -0.53 -15.56 -16.21
C GLY A 132 -1.44 -15.85 -15.02
N LYS A 133 -0.87 -15.77 -13.81
CA LYS A 133 -1.62 -15.91 -12.56
C LYS A 133 -1.69 -14.59 -11.81
N MET A 134 -2.75 -14.42 -11.02
CA MET A 134 -2.88 -13.27 -10.13
C MET A 134 -1.79 -13.32 -9.06
N GLY A 135 -0.97 -12.27 -8.96
CA GLY A 135 0.07 -12.15 -7.94
C GLY A 135 1.50 -12.32 -8.46
N ASP A 136 1.71 -12.86 -9.67
CA ASP A 136 3.05 -13.13 -10.20
C ASP A 136 3.88 -11.84 -10.38
N ARG A 137 3.31 -10.78 -10.96
CA ARG A 137 4.00 -9.49 -11.11
C ARG A 137 4.05 -8.74 -9.79
N LEU A 138 3.03 -8.86 -8.96
CA LEU A 138 3.04 -8.27 -7.62
C LEU A 138 4.19 -8.81 -6.76
N GLU A 139 4.49 -10.11 -6.85
CA GLU A 139 5.63 -10.71 -6.15
C GLU A 139 6.96 -10.16 -6.66
N LYS A 140 7.16 -10.12 -7.98
CA LYS A 140 8.37 -9.52 -8.58
C LYS A 140 8.52 -8.02 -8.24
N ALA A 141 7.42 -7.28 -8.19
CA ALA A 141 7.41 -5.88 -7.75
C ALA A 141 7.83 -5.75 -6.28
N ALA A 142 7.42 -6.69 -5.42
CA ALA A 142 7.82 -6.70 -4.02
C ALA A 142 9.33 -6.87 -3.87
N ASP A 143 9.98 -7.69 -4.71
CA ASP A 143 11.44 -7.85 -4.69
C ASP A 143 12.18 -6.54 -5.00
N LEU A 144 11.68 -5.76 -5.97
CA LEU A 144 12.24 -4.46 -6.30
C LEU A 144 12.05 -3.43 -5.18
N ILE A 145 10.86 -3.41 -4.56
CA ILE A 145 10.57 -2.56 -3.40
C ILE A 145 11.46 -2.97 -2.19
N MET A 146 11.66 -4.27 -1.99
CA MET A 146 12.56 -4.80 -0.96
C MET A 146 14.02 -4.40 -1.23
N GLY A 147 14.43 -4.32 -2.49
CA GLY A 147 15.72 -3.73 -2.90
C GLY A 147 15.89 -2.31 -2.38
N CYS A 148 14.94 -1.43 -2.67
CA CYS A 148 14.94 -0.05 -2.18
C CYS A 148 14.90 0.03 -0.65
N PHE A 149 14.10 -0.84 -0.02
CA PHE A 149 13.99 -0.89 1.44
C PHE A 149 15.34 -1.22 2.09
N ARG A 150 16.12 -2.14 1.52
CA ARG A 150 17.47 -2.46 2.01
C ARG A 150 18.41 -1.25 1.89
N VAL A 151 18.32 -0.48 0.80
CA VAL A 151 19.09 0.76 0.64
C VAL A 151 18.76 1.74 1.77
N CYS A 152 17.48 2.02 2.03
CA CYS A 152 17.06 2.87 3.16
C CYS A 152 17.51 2.31 4.53
N ALA A 153 17.39 1.01 4.74
CA ALA A 153 17.72 0.37 6.02
C ALA A 153 19.22 0.40 6.32
N SER A 154 20.06 0.35 5.28
CA SER A 154 21.51 0.40 5.39
C SER A 154 22.08 1.80 5.68
N ASP A 155 21.23 2.83 5.63
CA ASP A 155 21.61 4.22 5.83
C ASP A 155 21.80 4.55 7.32
N ASN A 156 22.98 4.20 7.84
CA ASN A 156 23.33 4.34 9.26
C ASN A 156 24.20 5.55 9.57
N ARG A 157 24.76 6.21 8.55
CA ARG A 157 25.73 7.30 8.71
C ARG A 157 25.11 8.68 8.60
N ALA A 158 24.03 8.81 7.83
CA ALA A 158 23.33 10.07 7.63
C ALA A 158 22.76 10.64 8.94
N SER A 159 22.66 11.96 8.99
CA SER A 159 21.90 12.67 10.02
C SER A 159 20.44 12.21 9.99
N VAL A 160 19.71 12.38 11.10
CA VAL A 160 18.28 12.02 11.12
C VAL A 160 17.48 12.81 10.08
N GLU A 161 17.90 14.03 9.78
CA GLU A 161 17.21 14.92 8.83
C GLU A 161 17.45 14.49 7.38
N ASP A 162 18.68 14.06 7.06
CA ASP A 162 19.09 13.67 5.71
C ASP A 162 18.96 12.16 5.45
N SER A 163 18.44 11.41 6.42
CA SER A 163 18.40 9.95 6.30
C SER A 163 17.32 9.46 5.34
N LYS A 164 17.68 8.47 4.53
CA LYS A 164 16.77 7.70 3.69
C LYS A 164 15.83 6.82 4.49
N LYS A 165 16.03 6.68 5.80
CA LYS A 165 15.11 5.98 6.71
C LYS A 165 13.70 6.60 6.72
N TRP A 166 13.57 7.88 6.36
CA TRP A 166 12.27 8.53 6.09
C TRP A 166 11.46 7.83 4.98
N GLY A 167 12.14 7.13 4.07
CA GLY A 167 11.52 6.36 3.00
C GLY A 167 10.90 5.03 3.45
N MET A 168 11.39 4.43 4.53
CA MET A 168 11.10 3.03 4.89
C MET A 168 9.61 2.79 5.13
N LEU A 169 8.91 3.70 5.81
CA LEU A 169 7.50 3.49 6.13
C LEU A 169 6.61 3.50 4.87
N ASN A 170 6.96 4.31 3.86
CA ASN A 170 6.25 4.29 2.58
C ASN A 170 6.42 2.93 1.90
N LEU A 171 7.67 2.46 1.77
CA LEU A 171 8.00 1.19 1.13
C LEU A 171 7.31 0.02 1.85
N VAL A 172 7.35 -0.02 3.19
CA VAL A 172 6.65 -1.03 3.99
C VAL A 172 5.14 -1.00 3.76
N ASN A 173 4.53 0.17 3.64
CA ASN A 173 3.11 0.29 3.32
C ASN A 173 2.78 -0.23 1.91
N GLN A 174 3.68 -0.08 0.92
CA GLN A 174 3.50 -0.70 -0.39
C GLN A 174 3.62 -2.23 -0.31
N LEU A 175 4.64 -2.73 0.40
CA LEU A 175 4.86 -4.17 0.62
C LEU A 175 3.66 -4.81 1.33
N PHE A 176 3.08 -4.16 2.35
CA PHE A 176 1.87 -4.65 2.99
C PHE A 176 0.69 -4.76 2.03
N LYS A 177 0.47 -3.76 1.17
CA LYS A 177 -0.59 -3.83 0.15
C LYS A 177 -0.40 -5.02 -0.79
N ILE A 178 0.85 -5.36 -1.12
CA ILE A 178 1.19 -6.53 -1.94
C ILE A 178 0.99 -7.83 -1.14
N TYR A 179 1.64 -7.97 0.00
CA TYR A 179 1.66 -9.22 0.79
C TYR A 179 0.28 -9.63 1.31
N PHE A 180 -0.58 -8.67 1.66
CA PHE A 180 -1.97 -8.99 2.00
C PHE A 180 -2.78 -9.43 0.79
N LYS A 181 -2.43 -8.97 -0.42
CA LYS A 181 -3.13 -9.32 -1.66
C LYS A 181 -2.71 -10.70 -2.18
N ILE A 182 -1.43 -11.06 -2.05
CA ILE A 182 -0.90 -12.38 -2.42
C ILE A 182 -0.93 -13.41 -1.26
N ASN A 183 -1.55 -13.05 -0.13
CA ASN A 183 -1.67 -13.88 1.07
C ASN A 183 -0.32 -14.38 1.67
N LYS A 184 0.76 -13.60 1.56
CA LYS A 184 2.08 -13.90 2.16
C LYS A 184 2.32 -13.11 3.46
N LEU A 185 1.41 -13.25 4.43
CA LEU A 185 1.40 -12.45 5.67
C LEU A 185 2.64 -12.65 6.58
N HIS A 186 3.33 -13.79 6.46
CA HIS A 186 4.52 -14.07 7.25
C HIS A 186 5.67 -13.09 6.95
N LEU A 187 5.75 -12.57 5.71
CA LEU A 187 6.76 -11.59 5.28
C LEU A 187 6.59 -10.21 5.93
N CYS A 188 5.44 -9.93 6.55
CA CYS A 188 5.20 -8.66 7.22
C CYS A 188 5.97 -8.55 8.55
N LYS A 189 6.25 -9.66 9.25
CA LYS A 189 6.83 -9.63 10.61
C LYS A 189 8.23 -8.99 10.66
N PRO A 190 9.18 -9.30 9.75
CA PRO A 190 10.47 -8.62 9.71
C PRO A 190 10.35 -7.11 9.43
N LEU A 191 9.41 -6.71 8.56
CA LEU A 191 9.20 -5.30 8.21
C LEU A 191 8.68 -4.49 9.41
N VAL A 192 7.75 -5.05 10.18
CA VAL A 192 7.24 -4.43 11.41
C VAL A 192 8.38 -4.19 12.39
N ARG A 193 9.22 -5.20 12.63
CA ARG A 193 10.38 -5.08 13.53
C ARG A 193 11.35 -3.98 13.09
N ALA A 194 11.65 -3.91 11.80
CA ALA A 194 12.55 -2.90 11.26
C ALA A 194 12.03 -1.47 11.47
N ILE A 195 10.72 -1.24 11.29
CA ILE A 195 10.11 0.07 11.56
C ILE A 195 10.06 0.36 13.06
N ASP A 196 9.71 -0.62 13.89
CA ASP A 196 9.59 -0.42 15.34
C ASP A 196 10.94 -0.13 16.02
N SER A 197 12.04 -0.60 15.42
CA SER A 197 13.42 -0.28 15.85
C SER A 197 13.89 1.13 15.47
N LEU A 198 13.16 1.86 14.62
CA LEU A 198 13.56 3.21 14.24
C LEU A 198 13.27 4.21 15.36
N PRO A 199 14.24 5.08 15.73
CA PRO A 199 14.02 6.12 16.75
C PRO A 199 12.98 7.15 16.31
N MET A 200 12.86 7.37 15.00
CA MET A 200 11.99 8.35 14.35
C MET A 200 10.56 7.86 14.04
N LYS A 201 10.16 6.67 14.50
CA LYS A 201 8.87 6.04 14.11
C LYS A 201 7.61 6.87 14.35
N ASN A 202 7.64 7.78 15.32
CA ASN A 202 6.51 8.66 15.63
C ASN A 202 6.49 9.95 14.79
N ARG A 203 7.57 10.26 14.07
CA ARG A 203 7.71 11.49 13.28
C ARG A 203 7.26 11.32 11.81
N PHE A 204 7.00 10.10 11.36
CA PHE A 204 6.44 9.88 10.02
C PHE A 204 5.09 10.58 9.84
N SER A 205 4.68 10.84 8.61
CA SER A 205 3.36 11.41 8.33
C SER A 205 2.23 10.58 8.91
N LEU A 206 1.17 11.23 9.40
CA LEU A 206 0.04 10.56 10.03
C LEU A 206 -0.66 9.58 9.05
N SER A 207 -0.70 9.91 7.76
CA SER A 207 -1.27 9.05 6.71
C SER A 207 -0.52 7.73 6.57
N GLN A 208 0.81 7.77 6.61
CA GLN A 208 1.66 6.58 6.57
C GLN A 208 1.53 5.76 7.86
N GLN A 209 1.51 6.42 9.03
CA GLN A 209 1.32 5.75 10.33
C GLN A 209 -0.04 5.02 10.39
N VAL A 210 -1.12 5.67 9.96
CA VAL A 210 -2.46 5.06 9.92
C VAL A 210 -2.49 3.83 9.02
N THR A 211 -1.87 3.91 7.83
CA THR A 211 -1.79 2.78 6.90
C THR A 211 -1.00 1.62 7.50
N PHE A 212 0.13 1.91 8.13
CA PHE A 212 0.97 0.91 8.78
C PHE A 212 0.21 0.22 9.91
N LYS A 213 -0.36 0.98 10.85
CA LYS A 213 -1.12 0.45 11.99
C LYS A 213 -2.35 -0.36 11.56
N TYR A 214 -3.02 0.04 10.48
CA TYR A 214 -4.11 -0.75 9.90
C TYR A 214 -3.65 -2.16 9.50
N TYR A 215 -2.55 -2.29 8.78
CA TYR A 215 -2.04 -3.60 8.35
C TYR A 215 -1.45 -4.42 9.50
N VAL A 216 -0.70 -3.79 10.41
CA VAL A 216 -0.16 -4.48 11.60
C VAL A 216 -1.30 -5.00 12.48
N GLY A 217 -2.34 -4.21 12.69
CA GLY A 217 -3.52 -4.62 13.45
C GLY A 217 -4.28 -5.78 12.79
N ARG A 218 -4.43 -5.77 11.45
CA ARG A 218 -5.01 -6.91 10.72
C ARG A 218 -4.18 -8.17 10.86
N LYS A 219 -2.85 -8.06 10.76
CA LYS A 219 -1.95 -9.19 10.96
C LYS A 219 -2.09 -9.77 12.38
N ALA A 220 -2.07 -8.91 13.40
CA ALA A 220 -2.25 -9.31 14.79
C ALA A 220 -3.59 -10.03 15.02
N MET A 221 -4.66 -9.57 14.37
CA MET A 221 -5.96 -10.26 14.40
C MET A 221 -5.88 -11.68 13.82
N PHE A 222 -5.19 -11.88 12.69
CA PHE A 222 -4.99 -13.21 12.11
C PHE A 222 -4.11 -14.10 12.98
N ASP A 223 -3.09 -13.54 13.63
CA ASP A 223 -2.24 -14.23 14.62
C ASP A 223 -2.96 -14.49 15.96
N SER A 224 -4.24 -14.09 16.08
CA SER A 224 -5.06 -14.19 17.30
C SER A 224 -4.55 -13.35 18.49
N ASP A 225 -3.66 -12.38 18.26
CA ASP A 225 -3.29 -11.36 19.25
C ASP A 225 -4.30 -10.21 19.22
N TYR A 226 -5.45 -10.44 19.85
CA TYR A 226 -6.57 -9.50 19.82
C TYR A 226 -6.30 -8.21 20.59
N LYS A 227 -5.41 -8.23 21.60
CA LYS A 227 -5.07 -7.03 22.37
C LYS A 227 -4.27 -6.07 21.52
N ALA A 228 -3.19 -6.55 20.89
CA ALA A 228 -2.41 -5.72 19.96
C ALA A 228 -3.25 -5.29 18.75
N ALA A 229 -4.10 -6.18 18.22
CA ALA A 229 -5.01 -5.83 17.13
C ALA A 229 -5.98 -4.70 17.52
N GLU A 230 -6.55 -4.72 18.73
CA GLU A 230 -7.44 -3.66 19.22
C GLU A 230 -6.70 -2.31 19.25
N GLU A 231 -5.50 -2.27 19.82
CA GLU A 231 -4.71 -1.04 19.95
C GLU A 231 -4.39 -0.43 18.57
N TYR A 232 -3.82 -1.24 17.66
CA TYR A 232 -3.40 -0.75 16.35
C TYR A 232 -4.58 -0.35 15.46
N LEU A 233 -5.66 -1.12 15.45
CA LEU A 233 -6.85 -0.80 14.65
C LEU A 233 -7.63 0.39 15.23
N THR A 234 -7.63 0.56 16.56
CA THR A 234 -8.21 1.75 17.22
C THR A 234 -7.42 3.00 16.81
N PHE A 235 -6.09 2.95 16.89
CA PHE A 235 -5.24 4.05 16.41
C PHE A 235 -5.54 4.39 14.94
N ALA A 236 -5.57 3.38 14.07
CA ALA A 236 -5.84 3.58 12.65
C ALA A 236 -7.22 4.20 12.40
N PHE A 237 -8.25 3.84 13.17
CA PHE A 237 -9.59 4.40 13.04
C PHE A 237 -9.69 5.85 13.54
N GLU A 238 -9.13 6.13 14.73
CA GLU A 238 -9.21 7.43 15.39
C GLU A 238 -8.37 8.49 14.67
N ARG A 239 -7.14 8.13 14.31
CA ARG A 239 -6.19 9.04 13.64
C ARG A 239 -6.45 9.19 12.15
N CYS A 240 -7.32 8.38 11.55
CA CYS A 240 -7.74 8.57 10.17
C CYS A 240 -8.53 9.88 10.01
N HIS A 241 -8.25 10.62 8.94
CA HIS A 241 -8.91 11.88 8.62
C HIS A 241 -10.45 11.74 8.58
N LYS A 242 -11.16 12.73 9.12
CA LYS A 242 -12.62 12.68 9.31
C LYS A 242 -13.40 12.52 7.99
N ARG A 243 -12.90 13.10 6.90
CA ARG A 243 -13.51 12.98 5.56
C ARG A 243 -13.25 11.64 4.87
N SER A 244 -12.28 10.86 5.34
CA SER A 244 -11.88 9.58 4.72
C SER A 244 -12.78 8.42 5.19
N MET A 245 -14.08 8.53 4.92
CA MET A 245 -15.11 7.58 5.38
C MET A 245 -14.83 6.14 4.93
N LYS A 246 -14.35 5.96 3.69
CA LYS A 246 -13.97 4.64 3.16
C LYS A 246 -12.89 3.98 4.02
N ASN A 247 -11.84 4.72 4.39
CA ASN A 247 -10.75 4.20 5.21
C ASN A 247 -11.20 3.89 6.64
N LYS A 248 -12.02 4.77 7.24
CA LYS A 248 -12.60 4.51 8.57
C LYS A 248 -13.48 3.25 8.56
N ARG A 249 -14.31 3.08 7.54
CA ARG A 249 -15.12 1.87 7.35
C ARG A 249 -14.23 0.62 7.21
N MET A 250 -13.16 0.69 6.41
CA MET A 250 -12.20 -0.40 6.27
C MET A 250 -11.56 -0.77 7.61
N SER A 251 -11.14 0.20 8.43
CA SER A 251 -10.59 -0.09 9.76
C SER A 251 -11.63 -0.74 10.68
N LEU A 252 -12.89 -0.27 10.65
CA LEU A 252 -13.96 -0.82 11.48
C LEU A 252 -14.31 -2.28 11.15
N ILE A 253 -14.28 -2.67 9.88
CA ILE A 253 -14.55 -4.06 9.46
C ILE A 253 -13.68 -5.06 10.23
N TYR A 254 -12.43 -4.70 10.52
CA TYR A 254 -11.51 -5.55 11.29
C TYR A 254 -11.54 -5.26 12.80
N LEU A 255 -11.78 -4.00 13.20
CA LEU A 255 -11.84 -3.63 14.61
C LEU A 255 -13.07 -4.21 15.33
N LEU A 256 -14.21 -4.32 14.64
CA LEU A 256 -15.46 -4.83 15.20
C LEU A 256 -15.34 -6.30 15.67
N PRO A 257 -14.89 -7.26 14.84
CA PRO A 257 -14.60 -8.63 15.28
C PRO A 257 -13.69 -8.69 16.51
N VAL A 258 -12.60 -7.92 16.49
CA VAL A 258 -11.62 -7.88 17.58
C VAL A 258 -12.25 -7.38 18.88
N LYS A 259 -12.99 -6.26 18.84
CA LYS A 259 -13.66 -5.73 20.04
C LYS A 259 -14.72 -6.69 20.57
N MET A 260 -15.50 -7.33 19.69
CA MET A 260 -16.47 -8.36 20.09
C MET A 260 -15.78 -9.56 20.75
N LEU A 261 -14.62 -9.98 20.24
CA LEU A 261 -13.81 -11.05 20.84
C LEU A 261 -13.26 -10.68 22.23
N LEU A 262 -13.02 -9.39 22.45
CA LEU A 262 -12.66 -8.85 23.77
C LEU A 262 -13.88 -8.55 24.66
N GLY A 263 -15.09 -8.91 24.21
CA GLY A 263 -16.34 -8.72 24.97
C GLY A 263 -16.95 -7.33 24.86
N LYS A 264 -16.43 -6.44 24.01
CA LYS A 264 -16.95 -5.09 23.78
C LYS A 264 -17.84 -5.07 22.54
N MET A 265 -19.14 -4.94 22.75
CA MET A 265 -20.12 -4.94 21.66
C MET A 265 -20.29 -3.54 21.03
N PRO A 266 -20.48 -3.45 19.70
CA PRO A 266 -20.66 -2.15 19.04
C PRO A 266 -22.00 -1.51 19.33
N LYS A 267 -22.02 -0.17 19.39
CA LYS A 267 -23.26 0.61 19.45
C LYS A 267 -23.93 0.66 18.07
N PRO A 268 -25.27 0.51 17.96
CA PRO A 268 -25.98 0.54 16.68
C PRO A 268 -25.73 1.80 15.85
N GLN A 269 -25.58 2.96 16.50
CA GLN A 269 -25.29 4.24 15.85
C GLN A 269 -23.97 4.22 15.05
N VAL A 270 -22.95 3.51 15.53
CA VAL A 270 -21.67 3.39 14.83
C VAL A 270 -21.83 2.51 13.59
N LEU A 271 -22.61 1.43 13.69
CA LEU A 271 -22.86 0.53 12.56
C LEU A 271 -23.64 1.23 11.44
N GLN A 272 -24.66 2.02 11.80
CA GLN A 272 -25.43 2.82 10.84
C GLN A 272 -24.55 3.87 10.16
N LYS A 273 -23.75 4.61 10.94
CA LYS A 273 -22.89 5.69 10.41
C LYS A 273 -21.88 5.23 9.35
N TYR A 274 -21.39 3.99 9.45
CA TYR A 274 -20.37 3.46 8.55
C TYR A 274 -20.89 2.36 7.61
N ASP A 275 -22.20 2.15 7.54
CA ASP A 275 -22.82 1.12 6.71
C ASP A 275 -22.25 -0.30 6.98
N LEU A 276 -22.39 -0.72 8.24
CA LEU A 276 -21.91 -1.99 8.80
C LEU A 276 -23.01 -2.73 9.58
N MET A 277 -24.26 -2.60 9.15
CA MET A 277 -25.42 -3.21 9.82
C MET A 277 -25.39 -4.74 9.83
N GLN A 278 -24.58 -5.37 8.97
CA GLN A 278 -24.33 -6.81 8.97
C GLN A 278 -23.81 -7.32 10.32
N PHE A 279 -23.15 -6.46 11.10
CA PHE A 279 -22.65 -6.80 12.44
C PHE A 279 -23.71 -6.68 13.55
N ALA A 280 -24.87 -6.07 13.29
CA ALA A 280 -25.87 -5.79 14.33
C ALA A 280 -26.47 -7.08 14.91
N ASP A 281 -26.86 -8.02 14.04
CA ASP A 281 -27.43 -9.30 14.45
C ASP A 281 -26.37 -10.19 15.13
N VAL A 282 -25.12 -10.12 14.66
CA VAL A 282 -23.99 -10.81 15.30
C VAL A 282 -23.78 -10.30 16.72
N ALA A 283 -23.65 -8.98 16.90
CA ALA A 283 -23.45 -8.37 18.22
C ALA A 283 -24.60 -8.69 19.19
N ARG A 284 -25.85 -8.65 18.71
CA ARG A 284 -27.03 -8.99 19.51
C ARG A 284 -27.03 -10.46 19.93
N SER A 285 -26.67 -11.36 19.00
CA SER A 285 -26.63 -12.80 19.28
C SER A 285 -25.57 -13.15 20.33
N VAL A 286 -24.37 -12.56 20.21
CA VAL A 286 -23.30 -12.73 21.20
C VAL A 286 -23.69 -12.16 22.57
N SER A 287 -24.32 -10.98 22.60
CA SER A 287 -24.78 -10.35 23.85
C SER A 287 -25.89 -11.15 24.54
N THR A 288 -26.77 -11.77 23.75
CA THR A 288 -27.87 -12.57 24.29
C THR A 288 -27.46 -13.98 24.70
N GLY A 289 -26.32 -14.48 24.22
CA GLY A 289 -25.88 -15.87 24.42
C GLY A 289 -26.60 -16.85 23.49
N ASN A 290 -27.24 -16.36 22.42
CA ASN A 290 -28.04 -17.20 21.53
C ASN A 290 -27.18 -17.71 20.36
N LEU A 291 -26.74 -18.96 20.45
CA LEU A 291 -25.92 -19.59 19.40
C LEU A 291 -26.66 -19.84 18.09
N LEU A 292 -27.95 -20.18 18.14
CA LEU A 292 -28.74 -20.41 16.93
C LEU A 292 -28.81 -19.14 16.08
N LYS A 293 -29.17 -18.01 16.72
CA LYS A 293 -29.23 -16.70 16.06
C LYS A 293 -27.87 -16.23 15.56
N LEU A 294 -26.79 -16.58 16.26
CA LEU A 294 -25.45 -16.27 15.79
C LEU A 294 -25.15 -17.00 14.47
N ASN A 295 -25.44 -18.30 14.40
CA ASN A 295 -25.21 -19.09 13.18
C ASN A 295 -26.05 -18.55 12.01
N GLU A 296 -27.34 -18.24 12.24
CA GLU A 296 -28.21 -17.62 11.25
C GLU A 296 -27.68 -16.26 10.76
N ALA A 297 -27.19 -15.42 11.67
CA ALA A 297 -26.64 -14.10 11.35
C ALA A 297 -25.34 -14.20 10.52
N LEU A 298 -24.49 -15.19 10.81
CA LEU A 298 -23.28 -15.46 10.05
C LEU A 298 -23.60 -16.01 8.66
N GLN A 299 -24.55 -16.93 8.54
CA GLN A 299 -25.00 -17.48 7.25
C GLN A 299 -25.66 -16.41 6.37
N ARG A 300 -26.56 -15.60 6.94
CA ARG A 300 -27.26 -14.53 6.20
C ARG A 300 -26.30 -13.53 5.54
N ASN A 301 -25.18 -13.24 6.20
CA ASN A 301 -24.19 -12.25 5.75
C ASN A 301 -22.85 -12.90 5.34
N GLU A 302 -22.85 -14.20 5.04
CA GLU A 302 -21.65 -14.99 4.78
C GLU A 302 -20.81 -14.40 3.65
N THR A 303 -21.44 -14.08 2.51
CA THR A 303 -20.78 -13.51 1.34
C THR A 303 -20.02 -12.21 1.67
N PHE A 304 -20.60 -11.35 2.50
CA PHE A 304 -19.97 -10.11 2.95
C PHE A 304 -18.75 -10.39 3.85
N PHE A 305 -18.89 -11.30 4.82
CA PHE A 305 -17.81 -11.63 5.76
C PHE A 305 -16.66 -12.39 5.11
N ILE A 306 -16.94 -13.28 4.15
CA ILE A 306 -15.94 -13.98 3.35
C ILE A 306 -15.19 -12.99 2.47
N LYS A 307 -15.89 -12.10 1.76
CA LYS A 307 -15.25 -11.06 0.93
C LYS A 307 -14.36 -10.13 1.75
N CYS A 308 -14.71 -9.87 3.00
CA CYS A 308 -13.90 -9.08 3.94
C CYS A 308 -12.77 -9.88 4.61
N GLY A 309 -12.72 -11.21 4.46
CA GLY A 309 -11.71 -12.07 5.08
C GLY A 309 -11.83 -12.18 6.61
N ILE A 310 -13.03 -11.99 7.17
CA ILE A 310 -13.26 -11.98 8.63
C ILE A 310 -14.19 -13.10 9.11
N TYR A 311 -14.75 -13.90 8.20
CA TYR A 311 -15.71 -14.96 8.54
C TYR A 311 -15.18 -15.90 9.63
N LEU A 312 -13.97 -16.45 9.44
CA LEU A 312 -13.33 -17.36 10.41
C LEU A 312 -13.04 -16.69 11.76
N ILE A 313 -12.83 -15.37 11.78
CA ILE A 313 -12.63 -14.61 13.03
C ILE A 313 -13.96 -14.47 13.76
N LEU A 314 -15.05 -14.22 13.04
CA LEU A 314 -16.39 -14.12 13.61
C LEU A 314 -16.89 -15.48 14.13
N GLU A 315 -16.51 -16.59 13.52
CA GLU A 315 -16.84 -17.92 14.05
C GLU A 315 -16.29 -18.16 15.47
N LYS A 316 -15.13 -17.59 15.79
CA LYS A 316 -14.56 -17.66 17.15
C LYS A 316 -15.44 -16.99 18.21
N LEU A 317 -16.40 -16.14 17.82
CA LEU A 317 -17.40 -15.57 18.74
C LEU A 317 -18.35 -16.62 19.32
N LYS A 318 -18.44 -17.83 18.73
CA LYS A 318 -19.20 -18.95 19.30
C LYS A 318 -18.76 -19.25 20.74
N ILE A 319 -17.45 -19.21 21.03
CA ILE A 319 -16.88 -19.44 22.36
C ILE A 319 -17.41 -18.42 23.38
N ILE A 320 -17.45 -17.13 22.98
CA ILE A 320 -17.93 -16.05 23.85
C ILE A 320 -19.43 -16.14 24.04
N THR A 321 -20.15 -16.57 23.00
CA THR A 321 -21.59 -16.77 23.05
C THR A 321 -21.95 -17.90 24.02
N TYR A 322 -21.23 -19.02 23.99
CA TYR A 322 -21.35 -20.09 24.99
C TYR A 322 -21.09 -19.57 26.40
N ARG A 323 -20.00 -18.83 26.62
CA ARG A 323 -19.70 -18.22 27.92
C ARG A 323 -20.84 -17.32 28.41
N ASN A 324 -21.41 -16.50 27.54
CA ASN A 324 -22.50 -15.60 27.89
C ASN A 324 -23.83 -16.34 28.12
N LEU A 325 -24.04 -17.48 27.45
CA LEU A 325 -25.17 -18.38 27.71
C LEU A 325 -25.08 -18.98 29.12
N PHE A 326 -23.95 -19.61 29.44
CA PHE A 326 -23.74 -20.24 30.76
C PHE A 326 -23.68 -19.23 31.91
N LYS A 327 -23.31 -17.96 31.66
CA LYS A 327 -23.38 -16.91 32.69
C LYS A 327 -24.82 -16.47 33.04
N LYS A 328 -25.79 -16.78 32.19
CA LYS A 328 -27.20 -16.40 32.38
C LYS A 328 -28.05 -17.50 33.00
N VAL A 329 -27.63 -18.75 32.82
CA VAL A 329 -28.21 -19.93 33.46
C VAL A 329 -27.69 -20.02 34.89
#